data_AF-S9PAX3-F1
#
_entry.id   AF-S9PAX3-F1
#
_cell.length_a   1.000
_cell.length_b   1.000
_cell.length_c   1.000
_cell.angle_alpha   90.00
_cell.angle_beta   90.00
_cell.angle_gamma   90.00
#
_symmetry.space_group_name_H-M   'P 1'
#
loop_
_entity.id
_entity.type
_entity.pdbx_description
1 polymer ?
#
loop_
_entity_poly.entity_id
_entity_poly.type
_entity_poly.pdbx_seq_one_letter_code
_entity_poly.pdbx_strand_id
1 'polypeptide(L)'
;MLNPPDEGPLRERILSAPLLAEVLTSLATAWDPDFAIASSSEMVDLVEKRNGEVRVGWLTYLSRRLGTVPPLPAPVRIEPVGTLGWLLVLSPERMTATNPEHVAFTLRVRELLDRAGLLQRPDPVTGEE
;
A
#
# COMPACT_ATOMS: atom_id res chain seq x y z
N MET A 1 12.56 6.44 -0.75
CA MET A 1 11.37 6.62 -1.60
C MET A 1 11.82 6.51 -3.05
N LEU A 2 11.17 5.68 -3.86
CA LEU A 2 11.49 5.52 -5.28
C LEU A 2 10.55 6.41 -6.10
N ASN A 3 11.10 7.36 -6.86
CA ASN A 3 10.33 8.26 -7.72
C ASN A 3 10.59 7.91 -9.19
N PRO A 4 9.57 7.51 -9.96
CA PRO A 4 9.71 7.32 -11.39
C PRO A 4 9.86 8.66 -12.12
N PRO A 5 10.39 8.67 -13.36
CA PRO A 5 10.50 9.89 -14.16
C PRO A 5 9.16 10.61 -14.37
N ASP A 6 9.23 11.95 -14.44
CA ASP A 6 8.05 12.80 -14.54
C ASP A 6 7.34 12.75 -15.89
N GLU A 7 8.06 12.42 -16.98
CA GLU A 7 7.54 12.44 -18.35
C GLU A 7 8.05 11.27 -19.21
N GLY A 8 7.37 11.04 -20.35
CA GLY A 8 7.80 10.14 -21.41
C GLY A 8 7.08 8.77 -21.43
N PRO A 9 7.23 8.01 -22.54
CA PRO A 9 6.54 6.72 -22.74
C PRO A 9 6.96 5.64 -21.73
N LEU A 10 8.08 5.83 -21.04
CA LEU A 10 8.52 4.96 -19.96
C LEU A 10 7.67 5.12 -18.70
N ARG A 11 7.07 6.30 -18.48
CA ARG A 11 6.22 6.59 -17.32
C ARG A 11 4.98 5.69 -17.28
N GLU A 12 4.28 5.51 -18.39
CA GLU A 12 3.09 4.66 -18.43
C GLU A 12 3.42 3.18 -18.24
N ARG A 13 4.57 2.74 -18.78
CA ARG A 13 5.07 1.38 -18.55
C ARG A 13 5.42 1.15 -17.07
N ILE A 14 6.09 2.12 -16.44
CA ILE A 14 6.45 2.06 -15.02
C ILE A 14 5.22 2.15 -14.11
N LEU A 15 4.24 2.98 -14.46
CA LEU A 15 3.02 3.22 -13.68
C LEU A 15 1.89 2.24 -14.05
N SER A 16 2.24 0.96 -14.16
CA SER A 16 1.29 -0.13 -14.34
C SER A 16 1.22 -0.96 -13.06
N ALA A 17 0.01 -1.44 -12.70
CA ALA A 17 -0.16 -2.27 -11.51
C ALA A 17 0.73 -3.52 -11.51
N PRO A 18 0.88 -4.29 -12.60
CA PRO A 18 1.70 -5.51 -12.59
C PRO A 18 3.18 -5.23 -12.30
N LEU A 19 3.75 -4.17 -12.87
CA LEU A 19 5.15 -3.85 -12.63
C LEU A 19 5.39 -3.34 -11.21
N LEU A 20 4.50 -2.48 -10.71
CA LEU A 20 4.58 -2.02 -9.32
C LEU A 20 4.38 -3.17 -8.33
N ALA A 21 3.56 -4.17 -8.68
CA ALA A 21 3.39 -5.40 -7.90
C ALA A 21 4.70 -6.20 -7.83
N GLU A 22 5.39 -6.39 -8.95
CA GLU A 22 6.70 -7.06 -8.98
C GLU A 22 7.76 -6.29 -8.19
N VAL A 23 7.78 -4.96 -8.27
CA VAL A 23 8.69 -4.11 -7.50
C VAL A 23 8.42 -4.24 -6.00
N LEU A 24 7.16 -4.12 -5.55
CA LEU A 24 6.81 -4.27 -4.14
C LEU A 24 7.07 -5.68 -3.62
N THR A 25 6.82 -6.70 -4.44
CA THR A 25 7.15 -8.10 -4.11
C THR A 25 8.65 -8.27 -3.94
N SER A 26 9.46 -7.72 -4.85
CA SER A 26 10.92 -7.79 -4.77
C SER A 26 11.46 -7.03 -3.55
N LEU A 27 10.88 -5.87 -3.24
CA LEU A 27 11.22 -5.11 -2.03
C LEU A 27 10.86 -5.92 -0.78
N ALA A 28 9.68 -6.53 -0.74
CA ALA A 28 9.23 -7.32 0.39
C ALA A 28 10.13 -8.55 0.62
N THR A 29 10.51 -9.27 -0.44
CA THR A 29 11.36 -10.46 -0.31
C THR A 29 12.82 -10.15 0.02
N ALA A 30 13.32 -8.98 -0.39
CA ALA A 30 14.70 -8.58 -0.13
C ALA A 30 14.90 -7.93 1.26
N TRP A 31 13.93 -7.16 1.76
CA TRP A 31 14.08 -6.40 3.01
C TRP A 31 13.13 -6.83 4.14
N ASP A 32 12.13 -7.65 3.85
CA ASP A 32 11.13 -8.13 4.82
C ASP A 32 10.54 -7.01 5.72
N PRO A 33 10.04 -5.90 5.12
CA PRO A 33 9.50 -4.78 5.89
C PRO A 33 8.14 -5.15 6.51
N ASP A 34 7.66 -4.35 7.46
CA ASP A 34 6.28 -4.48 7.95
C ASP A 34 5.26 -4.05 6.88
N PHE A 35 5.59 -3.01 6.10
CA PHE A 35 4.75 -2.54 5.00
C PHE A 35 5.56 -1.84 3.90
N ALA A 36 4.99 -1.76 2.71
CA ALA A 36 5.48 -0.94 1.61
C ALA A 36 4.32 -0.48 0.72
N ILE A 37 4.42 0.69 0.09
CA ILE A 37 3.35 1.22 -0.76
C ILE A 37 3.86 1.69 -2.11
N ALA A 38 2.96 1.68 -3.09
CA ALA A 38 3.06 2.47 -4.31
C ALA A 38 1.83 3.38 -4.40
N SER A 39 2.06 4.69 -4.40
CA SER A 39 1.01 5.72 -4.49
C SER A 39 1.64 7.06 -4.89
N SER A 40 0.83 8.06 -5.22
CA SER A 40 1.30 9.45 -5.27
C SER A 40 1.29 10.06 -3.87
N SER A 41 2.15 11.06 -3.63
CA SER A 41 2.19 11.77 -2.34
C SER A 41 0.85 12.42 -2.02
N GLU A 42 0.19 13.02 -3.02
CA GLU A 42 -1.10 13.68 -2.85
C GLU A 42 -2.20 12.69 -2.43
N MET A 43 -2.16 11.45 -2.95
CA MET A 43 -3.11 10.41 -2.51
C MET A 43 -2.84 10.02 -1.05
N VAL A 44 -1.57 9.90 -0.66
CA VAL A 44 -1.19 9.58 0.73
C VAL A 44 -1.67 10.68 1.68
N ASP A 45 -1.43 11.94 1.34
CA ASP A 45 -1.81 13.09 2.17
C ASP A 45 -3.33 13.19 2.39
N LEU A 46 -4.14 12.76 1.40
CA LEU A 46 -5.60 12.70 1.51
C LEU A 46 -6.12 11.51 2.33
N VAL A 47 -5.35 10.42 2.42
CA VAL A 47 -5.79 9.14 2.98
C VAL A 47 -5.25 8.90 4.39
N GLU A 48 -4.00 9.28 4.67
CA GLU A 48 -3.34 9.12 5.98
C GLU A 48 -4.08 9.95 7.03
N LYS A 49 -4.49 9.31 8.13
CA LYS A 49 -5.23 10.01 9.22
C LYS A 49 -4.43 10.17 10.50
N ARG A 50 -3.34 9.41 10.67
CA ARG A 50 -2.53 9.42 11.88
C ARG A 50 -1.06 9.37 11.50
N ASN A 51 -0.27 10.27 12.08
CA ASN A 51 1.16 10.29 11.85
C ASN A 51 1.78 8.95 12.25
N GLY A 52 2.53 8.34 11.34
CA GLY A 52 3.26 7.10 11.59
C GLY A 52 2.43 5.82 11.48
N GLU A 53 1.17 5.89 11.01
CA GLU A 53 0.40 4.69 10.67
C GLU A 53 0.97 3.97 9.45
N VAL A 54 0.59 2.70 9.27
CA VAL A 54 0.85 2.03 7.99
C VAL A 54 0.05 2.75 6.90
N ARG A 55 0.77 3.29 5.92
CA ARG A 55 0.16 4.02 4.82
C ARG A 55 -0.52 3.05 3.87
N VAL A 56 -1.61 3.51 3.25
CA VAL A 56 -2.37 2.76 2.24
C VAL A 56 -2.27 3.51 0.92
N GLY A 57 -1.80 2.83 -0.11
CA GLY A 57 -1.63 3.35 -1.46
C GLY A 57 -2.41 2.55 -2.50
N TRP A 58 -2.20 2.89 -3.79
CA TRP A 58 -2.74 2.10 -4.92
C TRP A 58 -2.35 0.62 -4.81
N LEU A 59 -1.08 0.35 -4.51
CA LEU A 59 -0.61 -0.95 -4.07
C LEU A 59 -0.05 -0.85 -2.67
N THR A 60 -0.32 -1.85 -1.84
CA THR A 60 0.14 -1.91 -0.45
C THR A 60 0.56 -3.32 -0.11
N TYR A 61 1.82 -3.52 0.24
CA TYR A 61 2.28 -4.74 0.88
C TYR A 61 2.10 -4.63 2.40
N LEU A 62 1.56 -5.68 3.01
CA LEU A 62 1.41 -5.82 4.47
C LEU A 62 2.04 -7.13 4.92
N SER A 63 2.95 -7.06 5.87
CA SER A 63 3.50 -8.26 6.52
C SER A 63 2.43 -8.99 7.33
N ARG A 64 2.53 -10.32 7.39
CA ARG A 64 1.71 -11.14 8.30
C ARG A 64 1.95 -10.80 9.77
N ARG A 65 3.06 -10.13 10.12
CA ARG A 65 3.33 -9.60 11.46
C ARG A 65 2.27 -8.60 11.93
N LEU A 66 1.69 -7.85 10.99
CA LEU A 66 0.64 -6.87 11.28
C LEU A 66 -0.71 -7.53 11.56
N GLY A 67 -0.92 -8.76 11.08
CA GLY A 67 -2.15 -9.53 11.26
C GLY A 67 -2.67 -10.16 9.96
N THR A 68 -3.98 -10.38 9.91
CA THR A 68 -4.66 -10.99 8.77
C THR A 68 -5.49 -9.97 8.02
N VAL A 69 -5.37 -9.93 6.69
CA VAL A 69 -6.15 -9.05 5.83
C VAL A 69 -7.63 -9.49 5.86
N PRO A 70 -8.58 -8.62 6.23
CA PRO A 70 -10.00 -8.94 6.18
C PRO A 70 -10.48 -9.04 4.73
N PRO A 71 -11.68 -9.59 4.46
CA PRO A 71 -12.30 -9.47 3.15
C PRO A 71 -12.41 -8.01 2.71
N LEU A 72 -11.94 -7.70 1.50
CA LEU A 72 -11.95 -6.35 0.93
C LEU A 72 -12.94 -6.27 -0.25
N PRO A 73 -13.53 -5.08 -0.53
CA PRO A 73 -14.46 -4.91 -1.64
C PRO A 73 -13.77 -5.09 -2.99
N ALA A 74 -14.52 -5.51 -4.00
CA ALA A 74 -14.05 -5.42 -5.38
C ALA A 74 -13.74 -3.96 -5.77
N PRO A 75 -12.76 -3.69 -6.64
CA PRO A 75 -11.95 -4.66 -7.38
C PRO A 75 -10.64 -5.07 -6.70
N VAL A 76 -10.51 -4.93 -5.37
CA VAL A 76 -9.25 -5.24 -4.67
C VAL A 76 -8.84 -6.69 -4.91
N ARG A 77 -7.58 -6.88 -5.31
CA ARG A 77 -6.92 -8.19 -5.34
C ARG A 77 -5.97 -8.31 -4.16
N ILE A 78 -5.98 -9.49 -3.53
CA ILE A 78 -5.11 -9.84 -2.40
C ILE A 78 -4.22 -10.99 -2.88
N GLU A 79 -2.94 -10.70 -3.06
CA GLU A 79 -1.97 -11.65 -3.59
C GLU A 79 -0.96 -12.04 -2.50
N PRO A 80 -0.68 -13.33 -2.27
CA PRO A 80 0.29 -13.73 -1.27
C PRO A 80 1.72 -13.43 -1.73
N VAL A 81 2.52 -12.79 -0.87
CA VAL A 81 3.97 -12.64 -1.08
C VAL A 81 4.66 -13.74 -0.28
N GLY A 82 4.69 -14.94 -0.88
CA GLY A 82 5.19 -16.15 -0.22
C GLY A 82 4.57 -16.36 1.17
N THR A 83 5.42 -16.56 2.17
CA THR A 83 5.04 -16.66 3.59
C THR A 83 5.17 -15.33 4.35
N LEU A 84 5.60 -14.24 3.70
CA LEU A 84 5.93 -12.98 4.37
C LEU A 84 4.70 -12.13 4.64
N GLY A 85 3.79 -12.04 3.66
CA GLY A 85 2.74 -11.02 3.68
C GLY A 85 1.73 -11.14 2.55
N TRP A 86 1.01 -10.04 2.35
CA TRP A 86 -0.03 -9.87 1.36
C TRP A 86 0.25 -8.60 0.56
N LEU A 87 0.18 -8.69 -0.77
CA LEU A 87 0.15 -7.55 -1.66
C LEU A 87 -1.30 -7.23 -2.00
N LEU A 88 -1.73 -6.04 -1.64
CA LEU A 88 -3.04 -5.50 -1.98
C LEU A 88 -2.90 -4.66 -3.24
N VAL A 89 -3.71 -4.96 -4.25
CA VAL A 89 -3.83 -4.17 -5.48
C VAL A 89 -5.24 -3.62 -5.54
N LEU A 90 -5.41 -2.33 -5.30
CA LEU A 90 -6.75 -1.73 -5.16
C LEU A 90 -7.54 -1.74 -6.46
N SER A 91 -6.87 -1.51 -7.58
CA SER A 91 -7.44 -1.50 -8.93
C SER A 91 -6.37 -1.91 -9.94
N PRO A 92 -6.72 -2.60 -11.04
CA PRO A 92 -5.79 -2.81 -12.15
C PRO A 92 -5.40 -1.49 -12.84
N GLU A 93 -6.28 -0.49 -12.77
CA GLU A 93 -6.06 0.86 -13.31
C GLU A 93 -5.45 1.79 -12.28
N ARG A 94 -4.74 2.80 -12.76
CA ARG A 94 -4.04 3.77 -11.91
C ARG A 94 -5.01 4.57 -11.04
N MET A 95 -4.75 4.57 -9.73
CA MET A 95 -5.41 5.46 -8.78
C MET A 95 -4.77 6.86 -8.79
N THR A 96 -5.61 7.89 -8.67
CA THR A 96 -5.22 9.30 -8.78
C THR A 96 -5.91 10.14 -7.70
N ALA A 97 -5.19 11.09 -7.11
CA ALA A 97 -5.73 11.98 -6.08
C ALA A 97 -6.78 12.97 -6.62
N THR A 98 -6.75 13.24 -7.93
CA THR A 98 -7.69 14.16 -8.60
C THR A 98 -9.05 13.52 -8.89
N ASN A 99 -9.16 12.19 -8.83
CA ASN A 99 -10.45 11.52 -8.98
C ASN A 99 -11.05 11.26 -7.57
N PRO A 100 -12.18 11.90 -7.21
CA PRO A 100 -12.79 11.72 -5.90
C PRO A 100 -13.23 10.28 -5.62
N GLU A 101 -13.58 9.50 -6.65
CA GLU A 101 -13.96 8.09 -6.49
C GLU A 101 -12.76 7.24 -6.07
N HIS A 102 -11.57 7.51 -6.64
CA HIS A 102 -10.33 6.83 -6.26
C HIS A 102 -9.96 7.11 -4.80
N VAL A 103 -10.11 8.37 -4.37
CA VAL A 103 -9.86 8.78 -2.99
C VAL A 103 -10.87 8.11 -2.04
N ALA A 104 -12.16 8.17 -2.34
CA ALA A 104 -13.21 7.56 -1.53
C ALA A 104 -13.03 6.04 -1.41
N PHE A 105 -12.67 5.37 -2.50
CA PHE A 105 -12.39 3.94 -2.49
C PHE A 105 -11.18 3.58 -1.63
N THR A 106 -10.09 4.34 -1.76
CA THR A 106 -8.87 4.13 -0.97
C THR A 106 -9.13 4.37 0.52
N LEU A 107 -9.90 5.41 0.88
CA LEU A 107 -10.34 5.66 2.25
C LEU A 107 -11.19 4.51 2.80
N ARG A 108 -12.07 3.93 1.98
CA ARG A 108 -12.90 2.79 2.39
C ARG A 108 -12.05 1.55 2.67
N VAL A 109 -11.08 1.24 1.81
CA VAL A 109 -10.15 0.13 2.04
C VAL A 109 -9.30 0.39 3.29
N ARG A 110 -8.77 1.61 3.46
CA ARG A 110 -8.05 2.02 4.67
C ARG A 110 -8.88 1.76 5.93
N GLU A 111 -10.14 2.20 5.95
CA GLU A 111 -11.02 2.02 7.11
C GLU A 111 -11.22 0.54 7.49
N LEU A 112 -11.33 -0.35 6.50
CA LEU A 112 -11.44 -1.79 6.75
C LEU A 112 -10.15 -2.37 7.33
N LEU A 113 -8.98 -1.96 6.81
CA LEU A 113 -7.69 -2.36 7.36
C LEU A 113 -7.47 -1.82 8.78
N ASP A 114 -7.88 -0.58 9.03
CA ASP A 114 -7.81 0.08 10.34
C ASP A 114 -8.65 -0.66 11.39
N ARG A 115 -9.88 -1.03 11.04
CA ARG A 115 -10.77 -1.82 11.91
C ARG A 115 -10.21 -3.22 12.20
N ALA A 116 -9.41 -3.77 11.30
CA ALA A 116 -8.71 -5.03 11.50
C ALA A 116 -7.40 -4.89 12.30
N GLY A 117 -7.03 -3.67 12.73
CA GLY A 117 -5.81 -3.39 13.49
C GLY A 117 -4.54 -3.34 12.65
N LEU A 118 -4.63 -3.47 11.33
CA LEU A 118 -3.46 -3.59 10.44
C LEU A 118 -2.70 -2.28 10.23
N LEU A 119 -3.30 -1.15 10.61
CA LEU A 119 -2.69 0.17 10.40
C LEU A 119 -1.99 0.73 11.63
N GLN A 120 -2.09 0.04 12.76
CA GLN A 120 -1.38 0.41 13.97
C GLN A 120 0.09 0.02 13.78
N ARG A 121 0.97 1.01 13.78
CA ARG A 121 2.39 0.72 13.93
C ARG A 121 2.61 0.39 15.40
N PRO A 122 3.27 -0.73 15.75
CA PRO A 122 3.73 -0.89 17.13
C PRO A 122 4.62 0.31 17.44
N ASP A 123 4.38 0.97 18.58
CA ASP A 123 5.30 2.00 19.06
C ASP A 123 6.73 1.44 18.99
N PRO A 124 7.73 2.22 18.55
CA PRO A 124 9.10 1.78 18.70
C PRO A 124 9.26 1.37 20.16
N VAL A 125 9.70 0.14 20.41
CA VAL A 125 10.03 -0.29 21.76
C VAL A 125 10.98 0.77 22.28
N THR A 126 10.53 1.58 23.24
CA THR A 126 11.38 2.50 23.97
C THR A 126 12.37 1.57 24.67
N GLY A 127 13.52 1.36 24.04
CA GLY A 127 14.65 0.72 24.68
C GLY A 127 15.12 1.67 25.76
N GLU A 128 14.49 1.59 26.92
CA GLU A 128 15.18 1.89 28.17
C GLU A 128 16.16 0.74 28.37
N GLU A 129 17.45 0.99 28.08
CA GLU A 129 18.62 0.59 28.88
C GLU A 129 19.91 1.19 28.28
#